data_AF-A0A8J5CSH8-F1
#
_entry.id   AF-A0A8J5CSH8-F1
#
_cell.length_a   1.000
_cell.length_b   1.000
_cell.length_c   1.000
_cell.angle_alpha   90.00
_cell.angle_beta   90.00
_cell.angle_gamma   90.00
#
_symmetry.space_group_name_H-M   'P 1'
#
loop_
_entity.id
_entity.type
_entity.pdbx_description
1 polymer ?
#
loop_
_entity_poly.entity_id
_entity_poly.type
_entity_poly.pdbx_seq_one_letter_code
_entity_poly.pdbx_strand_id
1 'polypeptide(L)'
;MRRTSGWGYQSSDGRQGFGGWSGVERRLHINVKELLVPLLFLRSNPIPEGTALCFEMDNMVAVHCLARQGTSKSALLLSLSEQIFGLAARFHLHLSARFLPGVENVWADALSRFRGSSVEWQLRPERFAALCRGWGTFPGVDLFPSRRSAQLQGHF
;
A
#
# COMPACT_ATOMS: atom_id res chain seq x y z
N MET A 1 -0.46 18.08 -3.18
CA MET A 1 -0.30 17.98 -1.71
C MET A 1 0.64 16.80 -1.45
N ARG A 2 1.84 17.00 -0.86
CA ARG A 2 2.97 16.05 -0.98
C ARG A 2 2.96 14.94 0.08
N ARG A 3 3.13 13.66 -0.34
CA ARG A 3 3.36 12.45 0.48
C ARG A 3 4.73 12.46 1.19
N THR A 4 4.96 13.44 2.06
CA THR A 4 6.30 13.70 2.63
C THR A 4 6.68 12.74 3.75
N SER A 5 5.71 12.18 4.47
CA SER A 5 5.94 11.49 5.73
C SER A 5 5.87 9.95 5.65
N GLY A 6 5.25 9.39 4.60
CA GLY A 6 5.11 7.94 4.45
C GLY A 6 4.68 7.52 3.04
N TRP A 7 4.44 6.21 2.90
CA TRP A 7 4.04 5.56 1.66
C TRP A 7 2.83 4.67 1.86
N GLY A 8 2.11 4.41 0.77
CA GLY A 8 0.93 3.57 0.76
C GLY A 8 0.64 3.05 -0.64
N TYR A 9 0.15 1.81 -0.73
CA TYR A 9 -0.40 1.23 -1.94
C TYR A 9 -1.64 0.39 -1.63
N GLN A 10 -2.49 0.23 -2.65
CA GLN A 10 -3.58 -0.75 -2.68
C GLN A 10 -3.58 -1.44 -4.04
N SER A 11 -3.96 -2.72 -4.07
CA SER A 11 -4.23 -3.48 -5.29
C SER A 11 -5.72 -3.82 -5.44
N SER A 12 -6.11 -4.18 -6.66
CA SER A 12 -7.49 -4.60 -6.99
C SER A 12 -7.92 -5.89 -6.31
N ASP A 13 -6.98 -6.77 -5.94
CA ASP A 13 -7.24 -7.99 -5.17
C ASP A 13 -7.25 -7.75 -3.64
N GLY A 14 -7.27 -6.48 -3.21
CA GLY A 14 -7.48 -6.10 -1.82
C GLY A 14 -6.21 -6.03 -0.95
N ARG A 15 -5.02 -6.28 -1.51
CA ARG A 15 -3.77 -6.13 -0.77
C ARG A 15 -3.48 -4.65 -0.53
N GLN A 16 -2.98 -4.35 0.66
CA GLN A 16 -2.59 -3.01 1.05
C GLN A 16 -1.24 -3.07 1.75
N GLY A 17 -0.47 -2.00 1.61
CA GLY A 17 0.76 -1.80 2.35
C GLY A 17 0.95 -0.32 2.61
N PHE A 18 1.48 0.00 3.78
CA PHE A 18 1.77 1.36 4.17
C PHE A 18 2.88 1.40 5.20
N GLY A 19 3.51 2.56 5.32
CA GLY A 19 4.58 2.75 6.30
C GLY A 19 5.07 4.18 6.36
N GLY A 20 5.85 4.47 7.40
CA GLY A 20 6.62 5.70 7.49
C GLY A 20 7.88 5.60 6.63
N TRP A 21 8.28 6.70 6.01
CA TRP A 21 9.62 6.79 5.43
C TRP A 21 10.66 6.80 6.54
N SER A 22 11.75 6.04 6.38
CA SER A 22 12.92 6.13 7.25
C SER A 22 13.55 7.53 7.23
N GLY A 23 14.46 7.80 8.18
CA GLY A 23 15.14 9.10 8.25
C GLY A 23 15.91 9.45 6.95
N VAL A 24 16.46 8.44 6.27
CA VAL A 24 17.16 8.58 4.99
C VAL A 24 16.16 8.77 3.86
N GLU A 25 15.14 7.90 3.76
CA GLU A 25 14.14 7.97 2.70
C GLU A 25 13.36 9.28 2.72
N ARG A 26 13.10 9.85 3.90
CA ARG A 26 12.45 11.16 4.04
C ARG A 26 13.20 12.27 3.30
N ARG A 27 14.52 12.17 3.15
CA ARG A 27 15.36 13.16 2.45
C ARG A 27 15.37 12.96 0.94
N LEU A 28 14.87 11.83 0.44
CA LEU A 28 14.79 11.56 -1.00
C LEU A 28 13.78 12.49 -1.69
N HIS A 29 14.08 12.80 -2.95
CA HIS A 29 13.17 13.56 -3.80
C HIS A 29 11.84 12.82 -3.99
N ILE A 30 10.73 13.55 -4.13
CA ILE A 30 9.39 12.96 -4.21
C ILE A 30 9.27 11.93 -5.35
N ASN A 31 9.84 12.19 -6.53
CA ASN A 31 9.82 11.23 -7.64
C ASN A 31 10.47 9.88 -7.30
N VAL A 32 11.53 9.90 -6.48
CA VAL A 32 12.21 8.67 -6.02
C VAL A 32 11.32 7.92 -5.05
N LYS A 33 10.67 8.63 -4.12
CA LYS A 33 9.70 8.06 -3.19
C LYS A 33 8.51 7.42 -3.91
N GLU A 34 7.97 8.07 -4.94
CA GLU A 34 6.85 7.51 -5.70
C GLU A 34 7.26 6.24 -6.46
N LEU A 35 8.48 6.18 -7.01
CA LEU A 35 9.00 4.97 -7.68
C LEU A 35 9.40 3.86 -6.69
N LEU A 36 9.73 4.19 -5.44
CA LEU A 36 9.96 3.21 -4.38
C LEU A 36 8.70 2.40 -4.04
N VAL A 37 7.50 2.98 -4.18
CA VAL A 37 6.25 2.30 -3.81
C VAL A 37 6.01 1.02 -4.64
N PRO A 38 6.13 1.02 -5.99
CA PRO A 38 6.12 -0.21 -6.78
C PRO A 38 7.17 -1.24 -6.35
N LEU A 39 8.39 -0.81 -6.02
CA LEU A 39 9.44 -1.72 -5.55
C LEU A 39 9.05 -2.37 -4.21
N LEU A 40 8.49 -1.61 -3.28
CA LEU A 40 7.99 -2.12 -2.01
C LEU A 40 6.83 -3.09 -2.23
N PHE A 41 5.90 -2.79 -3.14
CA PHE A 41 4.83 -3.72 -3.50
C PHE A 41 5.37 -5.05 -4.01
N LEU A 42 6.30 -5.04 -4.98
CA LEU A 42 6.87 -6.26 -5.55
C LEU A 42 7.66 -7.09 -4.52
N ARG A 43 8.31 -6.44 -3.55
CA ARG A 43 9.07 -7.14 -2.49
C ARG A 43 8.19 -7.71 -1.39
N SER A 44 7.07 -7.06 -1.09
CA SER A 44 6.25 -7.37 0.09
C SER A 44 5.10 -8.33 -0.21
N ASN A 45 4.79 -8.55 -1.49
CA ASN A 45 3.64 -9.35 -1.89
C ASN A 45 4.09 -10.54 -2.74
N PRO A 46 3.67 -11.78 -2.42
CA PRO A 46 3.87 -12.91 -3.31
C PRO A 46 2.99 -12.72 -4.55
N ILE A 47 3.61 -12.60 -5.72
CA ILE A 47 2.92 -12.42 -6.99
C ILE A 47 3.11 -13.70 -7.80
N PRO A 48 2.03 -14.31 -8.32
CA PRO A 48 2.15 -15.47 -9.19
C PRO A 48 2.98 -15.16 -10.44
N GLU A 49 3.78 -16.12 -10.86
CA GLU A 49 4.58 -16.03 -12.08
C GLU A 49 3.68 -15.81 -13.31
N GLY A 50 4.13 -15.02 -14.28
CA GLY A 50 3.34 -14.71 -15.48
C GLY A 50 2.25 -13.64 -15.28
N THR A 51 2.15 -13.05 -14.08
CA THR A 51 1.12 -12.03 -13.81
C THR A 51 1.43 -10.71 -14.54
N ALA A 52 0.39 -10.12 -15.14
CA ALA A 52 0.44 -8.75 -15.64
C ALA A 52 0.00 -7.75 -14.54
N LEU A 53 0.85 -6.78 -14.26
CA LEU A 53 0.62 -5.73 -13.26
C LEU A 53 0.61 -4.36 -13.93
N CYS A 54 -0.42 -3.57 -13.62
CA CYS A 54 -0.51 -2.17 -14.02
C CYS A 54 -0.42 -1.29 -12.76
N PHE A 55 0.63 -0.47 -12.68
CA PHE A 55 0.78 0.49 -11.60
C PHE A 55 0.07 1.80 -11.95
N GLU A 56 -0.91 2.16 -11.14
CA GLU A 56 -1.62 3.43 -11.23
C GLU A 56 -0.99 4.45 -10.29
N MET A 57 -0.48 5.54 -10.84
CA MET A 57 0.32 6.50 -10.06
C MET A 57 -0.02 7.93 -10.42
N ASP A 58 0.02 8.82 -9.42
CA ASP A 58 -0.20 10.27 -9.58
C ASP A 58 1.10 11.03 -9.88
N ASN A 59 2.21 10.32 -10.10
CA ASN A 59 3.50 10.89 -10.44
C ASN A 59 3.94 10.49 -11.85
N MET A 60 3.89 11.43 -12.79
CA MET A 60 4.27 11.20 -14.18
C MET A 60 5.73 10.75 -14.35
N VAL A 61 6.65 11.15 -13.47
CA VAL A 61 8.05 10.71 -13.55
C VAL A 61 8.17 9.23 -13.20
N ALA A 62 7.45 8.78 -12.18
CA ALA A 62 7.41 7.37 -11.81
C ALA A 62 6.72 6.52 -12.89
N VAL A 63 5.59 6.99 -13.44
CA VAL A 63 4.93 6.36 -14.59
C VAL A 63 5.89 6.24 -15.78
N HIS A 64 6.61 7.32 -16.11
CA HIS A 64 7.60 7.30 -17.18
C HIS A 64 8.72 6.28 -16.90
N CYS A 65 9.25 6.23 -15.67
CA CYS A 65 10.31 5.29 -15.31
C CYS A 65 9.84 3.83 -15.43
N LEU A 66 8.59 3.52 -15.11
CA LEU A 66 8.03 2.19 -15.34
C LEU A 66 7.78 1.93 -16.83
N ALA A 67 7.19 2.87 -17.56
CA ALA A 67 6.88 2.70 -18.98
C ALA A 67 8.13 2.62 -19.87
N ARG A 68 9.24 3.24 -19.46
CA ARG A 68 10.50 3.32 -20.23
C ARG A 68 11.66 2.55 -19.59
N GLN A 69 11.39 1.79 -18.53
CA GLN A 69 12.40 1.02 -17.79
C GLN A 69 13.56 1.87 -17.24
N GLY A 70 13.27 3.12 -16.87
CA GLY A 70 14.22 4.03 -16.23
C GLY A 70 14.28 5.42 -16.84
N THR A 71 15.34 6.14 -16.48
CA THR A 71 15.67 7.47 -17.00
C THR A 71 17.16 7.74 -16.85
N SER A 72 17.77 8.41 -17.84
CA SER A 72 19.17 8.86 -17.75
C SER A 72 19.35 10.11 -16.89
N LYS A 73 18.26 10.79 -16.51
CA LYS A 73 18.31 12.06 -15.77
C LYS A 73 18.58 11.90 -14.28
N SER A 74 18.52 10.68 -13.75
CA SER A 74 18.74 10.41 -12.32
C SER A 74 19.22 8.98 -12.11
N ALA A 75 20.44 8.83 -11.60
CA ALA A 75 21.02 7.53 -11.27
C ALA A 75 20.18 6.75 -10.23
N LEU A 76 19.57 7.44 -9.27
CA LEU A 76 18.70 6.80 -8.28
C LEU A 76 17.42 6.24 -8.90
N LEU A 77 16.78 6.99 -9.80
CA LEU A 77 15.58 6.50 -10.50
C LEU A 77 15.92 5.33 -11.42
N LEU A 78 17.06 5.41 -12.12
CA LEU A 78 17.55 4.31 -12.96
C LEU A 78 17.79 3.04 -12.13
N SER A 79 18.52 3.16 -11.01
CA SER A 79 18.81 2.02 -10.12
C SER A 79 17.54 1.40 -9.51
N LEU A 80 16.52 2.21 -9.21
CA LEU A 80 15.24 1.69 -8.74
C LEU A 80 14.47 0.97 -9.86
N SER A 81 14.46 1.53 -11.07
CA SER A 81 13.88 0.87 -12.24
C SER A 81 14.56 -0.47 -12.51
N GLU A 82 15.89 -0.55 -12.47
CA GLU A 82 16.65 -1.80 -12.63
C GLU A 82 16.24 -2.84 -11.59
N GLN A 83 16.07 -2.45 -10.32
CA GLN A 83 15.59 -3.36 -9.27
C GLN A 83 14.17 -3.86 -9.54
N ILE A 84 13.27 -2.97 -9.96
CA ILE A 84 11.88 -3.31 -10.30
C ILE A 84 11.83 -4.31 -11.46
N PHE A 85 12.54 -4.01 -12.55
CA PHE A 85 12.57 -4.88 -13.74
C PHE A 85 13.37 -6.15 -13.52
N GLY A 86 14.36 -6.15 -12.63
CA GLY A 86 15.05 -7.37 -12.19
C GLY A 86 14.12 -8.32 -11.44
N LEU A 87 13.24 -7.80 -10.56
CA LEU A 87 12.18 -8.61 -9.93
C LEU A 87 11.17 -9.09 -10.96
N ALA A 88 10.75 -8.22 -11.89
CA ALA A 88 9.83 -8.59 -12.95
C ALA A 88 10.39 -9.73 -13.82
N ALA A 89 11.65 -9.64 -14.24
CA ALA A 89 12.31 -10.67 -15.03
C ALA A 89 12.42 -11.99 -14.24
N ARG A 90 12.83 -11.92 -12.97
CA ARG A 90 12.97 -13.11 -12.11
C ARG A 90 11.65 -13.88 -11.93
N PHE A 91 10.53 -13.17 -11.87
CA PHE A 91 9.20 -13.75 -11.63
C PHE A 91 8.32 -13.74 -12.89
N HIS A 92 8.90 -13.52 -14.07
CA HIS A 92 8.19 -13.44 -15.36
C HIS A 92 6.93 -12.53 -15.32
N LEU A 93 7.05 -11.37 -14.70
CA LEU A 93 5.95 -10.40 -14.58
C LEU A 93 5.93 -9.44 -15.76
N HIS A 94 4.72 -9.12 -16.24
CA HIS A 94 4.51 -8.07 -17.23
C HIS A 94 4.13 -6.77 -16.53
N LEU A 95 5.05 -5.80 -16.48
CA LEU A 95 4.80 -4.52 -15.83
C LEU A 95 4.34 -3.45 -16.82
N SER A 96 3.34 -2.68 -16.43
CA SER A 96 2.86 -1.48 -17.11
C SER A 96 2.54 -0.39 -16.08
N ALA A 97 2.39 0.85 -16.55
CA ALA A 97 2.01 1.95 -15.67
C ALA A 97 1.09 2.94 -16.40
N ARG A 98 0.14 3.51 -15.65
CA ARG A 98 -0.70 4.60 -16.13
C ARG A 98 -0.80 5.72 -15.12
N PHE A 99 -0.98 6.94 -15.62
CA PHE A 99 -1.22 8.09 -14.78
C PHE A 99 -2.66 8.04 -14.23
N LEU A 100 -2.79 8.21 -12.92
CA LEU A 100 -4.06 8.37 -12.22
C LEU A 100 -4.04 9.73 -11.50
N PRO A 101 -4.95 10.66 -11.79
CA PRO A 101 -5.02 11.93 -11.10
C PRO A 101 -5.06 11.76 -9.58
N GLY A 102 -4.34 12.60 -8.83
CA GLY A 102 -4.24 12.46 -7.37
C GLY A 102 -5.57 12.55 -6.63
N VAL A 103 -6.59 13.19 -7.22
CA VAL A 103 -7.97 13.23 -6.70
C VAL A 103 -8.65 11.85 -6.73
N GLU A 104 -8.25 10.97 -7.64
CA GLU A 104 -8.73 9.59 -7.75
C GLU A 104 -7.85 8.62 -6.95
N ASN A 105 -6.59 8.98 -6.67
CA ASN A 105 -5.65 8.16 -5.91
C ASN A 105 -5.85 8.22 -4.37
N VAL A 106 -7.13 8.19 -3.95
CA VAL A 106 -7.57 8.44 -2.57
C VAL A 106 -6.98 7.42 -1.59
N TRP A 107 -6.97 6.14 -1.96
CA TRP A 107 -6.50 5.08 -1.07
C TRP A 107 -5.01 5.12 -0.82
N ALA A 108 -4.18 5.27 -1.86
CA ALA A 108 -2.74 5.39 -1.67
C ALA A 108 -2.37 6.64 -0.86
N ASP A 109 -3.05 7.77 -1.10
CA ASP A 109 -2.85 8.98 -0.31
C ASP A 109 -3.25 8.78 1.15
N ALA A 110 -4.42 8.20 1.42
CA ALA A 110 -4.89 7.89 2.78
C ALA A 110 -3.90 6.97 3.52
N LEU A 111 -3.46 5.90 2.87
CA LEU A 111 -2.48 4.94 3.41
C LEU A 111 -1.11 5.59 3.64
N SER A 112 -0.64 6.47 2.76
CA SER A 112 0.64 7.17 2.93
C SER A 112 0.68 8.12 4.14
N ARG A 113 -0.50 8.64 4.50
CA ARG A 113 -0.74 9.52 5.65
C ARG A 113 -1.08 8.75 6.91
N PHE A 114 -1.39 7.45 6.79
CA PHE A 114 -1.78 6.64 7.92
C PHE A 114 -0.59 6.47 8.88
N ARG A 115 -0.82 6.88 10.13
CA ARG A 115 0.14 6.79 11.25
C ARG A 115 -0.43 5.99 12.42
N GLY A 116 -1.64 5.46 12.29
CA GLY A 116 -2.33 4.78 13.37
C GLY A 116 -1.67 3.44 13.71
N SER A 117 -1.50 3.19 15.01
CA SER A 117 -1.20 1.86 15.54
C SER A 117 -2.37 0.93 15.21
N SER A 118 -2.18 -0.02 14.28
CA SER A 118 -3.24 -0.92 13.80
C SER A 118 -3.65 -2.01 14.80
N VAL A 119 -3.36 -1.84 16.09
CA VAL A 119 -3.62 -2.87 17.11
C VAL A 119 -4.95 -2.68 17.83
N GLU A 120 -5.72 -1.62 17.50
CA GLU A 120 -6.95 -1.28 18.23
C GLU A 120 -8.15 -0.97 17.30
N TRP A 121 -8.13 -1.42 16.05
CA TRP A 121 -9.30 -1.27 15.19
C TRP A 121 -10.44 -2.14 15.73
N GLN A 122 -11.54 -1.50 16.13
CA GLN A 122 -12.80 -2.14 16.43
C GLN A 122 -13.92 -1.49 15.62
N LEU A 123 -14.99 -2.24 15.32
CA LEU A 123 -16.21 -1.60 14.85
C LEU A 123 -16.69 -0.64 15.94
N ARG A 124 -17.40 0.43 15.56
CA ARG A 124 -18.07 1.25 16.57
C ARG A 124 -18.99 0.34 17.39
N PRO A 125 -18.91 0.31 18.73
CA PRO A 125 -19.69 -0.62 19.55
C PRO A 125 -21.19 -0.60 19.25
N GLU A 126 -21.73 0.57 18.90
CA GLU A 126 -23.15 0.72 18.56
C GLU A 126 -23.50 0.03 17.23
N ARG A 127 -22.59 0.09 16.25
CA ARG A 127 -22.75 -0.59 14.96
C ARG A 127 -22.57 -2.10 15.11
N PHE A 128 -21.58 -2.54 15.88
CA PHE A 128 -21.40 -3.95 16.19
C PHE A 128 -22.64 -4.53 16.89
N ALA A 129 -23.14 -3.86 17.92
CA ALA A 129 -24.37 -4.27 18.61
C ALA A 129 -25.60 -4.27 17.70
N ALA A 130 -25.71 -3.32 16.77
CA ALA A 130 -26.79 -3.31 15.79
C ALA A 130 -26.71 -4.50 14.83
N LEU A 131 -25.51 -4.88 14.38
CA LEU A 131 -25.29 -6.08 13.58
C LEU A 131 -25.64 -7.34 14.40
N CYS A 132 -25.12 -7.50 15.62
CA CYS A 132 -25.46 -8.66 16.45
C CYS A 132 -26.97 -8.80 16.69
N ARG A 133 -27.67 -7.70 16.94
CA ARG A 133 -29.13 -7.70 17.06
C ARG A 133 -29.84 -8.08 15.76
N GLY A 134 -29.36 -7.57 14.62
CA GLY A 134 -29.92 -7.90 13.30
C GLY A 134 -29.76 -9.39 12.93
N TRP A 135 -28.66 -10.02 13.35
CA TRP A 135 -28.41 -11.45 13.16
C TRP A 135 -28.96 -12.34 14.28
N GLY A 136 -29.52 -11.75 15.35
CA GLY A 136 -30.11 -12.48 16.48
C GLY A 136 -29.09 -13.23 17.35
N THR A 137 -27.79 -12.97 17.17
CA THR A 137 -26.73 -13.67 17.91
C THR A 137 -25.47 -12.82 18.03
N PHE A 138 -24.69 -13.07 19.09
CA PHE A 138 -23.33 -12.56 19.23
C PHE A 138 -22.34 -13.63 18.76
N PRO A 139 -21.23 -13.25 18.09
CA PRO A 139 -20.17 -14.19 17.78
C PRO A 139 -19.65 -14.87 19.05
N GLY A 140 -19.28 -16.14 18.98
CA GLY A 140 -18.71 -16.88 20.11
C GLY A 140 -17.18 -16.67 20.29
N VAL A 141 -16.55 -15.89 19.41
CA VAL A 141 -15.12 -15.59 19.42
C VAL A 141 -14.91 -14.14 19.03
N ASP A 142 -14.03 -13.45 19.76
CA ASP A 142 -13.62 -12.09 19.46
C ASP A 142 -12.40 -12.12 18.52
N LEU A 143 -12.54 -11.56 17.32
CA LEU A 143 -11.47 -11.52 16.33
C LEU A 143 -10.67 -10.21 16.36
N PHE A 144 -10.95 -9.32 17.32
CA PHE A 144 -10.19 -8.09 17.46
C PHE A 144 -8.84 -8.32 18.16
N PRO A 145 -7.78 -7.63 17.72
CA PRO A 145 -6.40 -8.03 18.03
C PRO A 145 -5.92 -7.77 19.47
N SER A 146 -6.72 -7.12 20.33
CA SER A 146 -6.30 -6.78 21.70
C SER A 146 -7.47 -6.66 22.68
N ARG A 147 -7.18 -6.76 23.99
CA ARG A 147 -8.14 -6.49 25.09
C ARG A 147 -8.83 -5.12 24.97
N ARG A 148 -8.18 -4.15 24.33
CA ARG A 148 -8.69 -2.79 24.17
C ARG A 148 -9.66 -2.62 23.01
N SER A 149 -9.56 -3.49 22.00
CA SER A 149 -10.47 -3.51 20.85
C SER A 149 -11.48 -4.66 20.91
N ALA A 150 -11.48 -5.43 22.00
CA ALA A 150 -12.42 -6.50 22.24
C ALA A 150 -13.85 -5.96 22.33
N GLN A 151 -14.77 -6.61 21.63
CA GLN A 151 -16.20 -6.30 21.62
C GLN A 151 -17.04 -7.39 22.30
N LEU A 152 -16.42 -8.49 22.73
CA LEU A 152 -17.02 -9.53 23.56
C LEU A 152 -16.37 -9.56 24.95
N GLN A 153 -17.17 -9.86 25.97
CA GLN A 153 -16.66 -10.06 27.33
C GLN A 153 -16.03 -11.46 27.45
N GLY A 154 -14.83 -11.55 28.03
CA GLY A 154 -14.26 -12.83 28.51
C GLY A 154 -13.22 -13.54 27.63
N HIS A 155 -12.72 -12.91 26.56
CA HIS A 155 -11.76 -13.56 25.64
C HIS A 155 -10.32 -13.02 25.72
N PHE A 156 -9.78 -12.86 26.93
CA PHE A 156 -8.33 -12.73 27.16
C PHE A 156 -7.91 -13.17 28.56
#